data_AF-A0A845RNC0-F1
#
_entry.id   AF-A0A845RNC0-F1
#
_cell.length_a   1.000
_cell.length_b   1.000
_cell.length_c   1.000
_cell.angle_alpha   90.00
_cell.angle_beta   90.00
_cell.angle_gamma   90.00
#
_symmetry.space_group_name_H-M   'P 1'
#
loop_
_entity.id
_entity.type
_entity.pdbx_description
1 polymer ?
#
loop_
_entity_poly.entity_id
_entity_poly.type
_entity_poly.pdbx_seq_one_letter_code
_entity_poly.pdbx_strand_id
1 'polypeptide(L)'
;MAKHDQYHIDYEKLYPGIGNRPEILKVLEQSDRKMKYMEYDLKTGQPHRSRETGNRIVLLAREDSLERLQEEGQEQFPDITTLEELTDVREDIRLLRHALLELEEKELNLIISLYYKGLSEREYSQKTGIPQRTINDRKHRILAKLKKILENHK
;
A
#
# COMPACT_ATOMS: atom_id res chain seq x y z
N MET A 1 5.31 -28.21 14.99
CA MET A 1 6.20 -27.80 16.12
C MET A 1 5.92 -26.34 16.40
N ALA A 2 5.68 -25.97 17.66
CA ALA A 2 5.31 -24.60 18.01
C ALA A 2 6.45 -23.64 17.62
N LYS A 3 6.20 -22.72 16.68
CA LYS A 3 7.21 -21.78 16.14
C LYS A 3 7.78 -20.79 17.17
N HIS A 4 7.46 -20.94 18.46
CA HIS A 4 7.79 -19.97 19.52
C HIS A 4 8.83 -20.48 20.52
N ASP A 5 9.29 -21.73 20.39
CA ASP A 5 10.26 -22.35 21.32
C ASP A 5 11.73 -21.98 21.00
N GLN A 6 11.98 -21.27 19.89
CA GLN A 6 13.33 -20.93 19.44
C GLN A 6 14.10 -19.99 20.40
N TYR A 7 13.38 -19.19 21.20
CA TYR A 7 13.97 -18.20 22.12
C TYR A 7 13.86 -18.60 23.59
N HIS A 8 13.47 -19.85 23.88
CA HIS A 8 13.47 -20.40 25.23
C HIS A 8 14.42 -21.60 25.25
N ILE A 9 15.70 -21.28 25.32
CA ILE A 9 16.77 -22.25 25.21
C ILE A 9 17.10 -22.79 26.60
N ASP A 10 17.07 -24.11 26.76
CA ASP A 10 17.50 -24.78 27.99
C ASP A 10 19.03 -24.79 28.09
N TYR A 11 19.59 -23.74 28.67
CA TYR A 11 21.04 -23.55 28.81
C TYR A 11 21.73 -24.64 29.63
N GLU A 12 21.05 -25.28 30.57
CA GLU A 12 21.60 -26.39 31.35
C GLU A 12 21.91 -27.63 30.50
N LYS A 13 21.15 -27.83 29.41
CA LYS A 13 21.36 -28.93 28.48
C LYS A 13 22.50 -28.64 27.50
N LEU A 14 22.64 -27.39 27.08
CA LEU A 14 23.71 -26.97 26.15
C LEU A 14 25.06 -26.83 26.85
N TYR A 15 25.05 -26.35 28.10
CA TYR A 15 26.24 -26.10 28.90
C TYR A 15 26.08 -26.76 30.28
N PRO A 16 26.38 -28.07 30.39
CA PRO A 16 26.29 -28.77 31.67
C PRO A 16 27.23 -28.11 32.70
N GLY A 17 26.68 -27.72 33.85
CA GLY A 17 27.40 -26.99 34.91
C GLY A 17 27.23 -25.47 34.89
N ILE A 18 26.47 -24.91 33.95
CA ILE A 18 26.18 -23.46 33.91
C ILE A 18 25.37 -22.98 35.12
N GLY A 19 24.60 -23.86 35.76
CA GLY A 19 23.88 -23.56 37.01
C GLY A 19 24.78 -23.09 38.15
N ASN A 20 26.08 -23.42 38.11
CA ASN A 20 27.07 -22.94 39.08
C ASN A 20 27.48 -21.47 38.86
N ARG A 21 27.05 -20.85 37.74
CA ARG A 21 27.39 -19.48 37.35
C ARG A 21 26.13 -18.71 36.94
N PRO A 22 25.34 -18.23 37.91
CA PRO A 22 24.07 -17.55 37.64
C PRO A 22 24.24 -16.25 36.84
N GLU A 23 25.40 -15.60 36.93
CA GLU A 23 25.73 -14.40 36.16
C GLU A 23 25.70 -14.64 34.65
N ILE A 24 26.24 -15.77 34.20
CA ILE A 24 26.30 -16.14 32.79
C ILE A 24 24.91 -16.50 32.30
N LEU A 25 24.15 -17.27 33.09
CA LEU A 25 22.78 -17.64 32.77
C LEU A 25 21.90 -16.39 32.56
N LYS A 26 22.01 -15.40 33.46
CA LYS A 26 21.26 -14.15 33.37
C LYS A 26 21.58 -13.37 32.08
N VAL A 27 22.85 -13.31 31.68
CA VAL A 27 23.25 -12.63 30.43
C VAL A 27 22.68 -13.36 29.22
N LEU A 28 22.71 -14.70 29.23
CA LEU A 28 22.17 -15.52 28.16
C LEU A 28 20.65 -15.33 28.01
N GLU A 29 19.90 -15.38 29.11
CA GLU A 29 18.46 -15.10 29.12
C GLU A 29 18.15 -13.67 28.64
N GLN A 30 18.96 -12.68 29.03
CA GLN A 30 18.82 -11.31 28.55
C GLN A 30 19.07 -11.20 27.04
N SER A 31 20.05 -11.94 26.51
CA SER A 31 20.31 -11.97 25.07
C SER A 31 19.16 -12.60 24.29
N ASP A 32 18.59 -13.71 24.75
CA ASP A 32 17.43 -14.35 24.11
C ASP A 32 16.22 -13.45 24.12
N ARG A 33 15.95 -12.79 25.25
CA ARG A 33 14.83 -11.85 25.35
C ARG A 33 15.00 -10.70 24.35
N LYS A 34 16.23 -10.21 24.20
CA LYS A 34 16.57 -9.15 23.23
C LYS A 34 16.42 -9.64 21.80
N MET A 35 16.90 -10.84 21.46
CA MET A 35 16.73 -11.43 20.13
C MET A 35 15.24 -11.58 19.78
N LYS A 36 14.45 -12.15 20.68
CA LYS A 36 12.99 -12.27 20.51
C LYS A 36 12.32 -10.92 20.30
N TYR A 37 12.75 -9.90 21.04
CA TYR A 37 12.17 -8.56 20.89
C TYR A 37 12.42 -7.98 19.49
N MET A 38 13.65 -8.11 18.98
CA MET A 38 14.03 -7.61 17.66
C MET A 38 13.40 -8.40 16.51
N GLU A 39 13.39 -9.73 16.60
CA GLU A 39 12.94 -10.57 15.50
C GLU A 39 11.42 -10.70 15.44
N TYR A 40 10.72 -10.60 16.57
CA TYR A 40 9.29 -10.88 16.66
C TYR A 40 8.46 -9.75 17.26
N ASP A 41 8.78 -9.29 18.49
CA ASP A 41 7.88 -8.38 19.22
C ASP A 41 7.71 -7.03 18.51
N LEU A 42 8.78 -6.49 17.90
CA LEU A 42 8.72 -5.24 17.12
C LEU A 42 7.88 -5.37 15.85
N LYS A 43 7.87 -6.56 15.24
CA LYS A 43 7.27 -6.82 13.91
C LYS A 43 5.83 -7.28 13.95
N THR A 44 5.36 -7.83 15.08
CA THR A 44 4.07 -8.55 15.13
C THR A 44 2.94 -7.83 15.85
N GLY A 45 3.13 -6.57 16.25
CA GLY A 45 2.06 -5.75 16.83
C GLY A 45 1.34 -6.43 18.00
N GLN A 46 1.96 -6.43 19.18
CA GLN A 46 1.44 -7.19 20.32
C GLN A 46 0.12 -6.61 20.85
N PRO A 47 -0.90 -7.45 21.13
CA PRO A 47 -2.09 -7.03 21.85
C PRO A 47 -1.74 -6.70 23.30
N HIS A 48 -1.67 -5.42 23.63
CA HIS A 48 -1.50 -4.91 24.98
C HIS A 48 -2.86 -4.74 25.67
N ARG A 49 -2.99 -5.16 26.92
CA ARG A 49 -4.21 -4.86 27.71
C ARG A 49 -3.98 -3.59 28.50
N SER A 50 -4.84 -2.59 28.29
CA SER A 50 -4.81 -1.36 29.08
C SER A 50 -5.18 -1.66 30.54
N ARG A 51 -4.32 -1.22 31.48
CA ARG A 51 -4.54 -1.41 32.93
C ARG A 51 -5.79 -0.70 33.45
N GLU A 52 -6.25 0.37 32.79
CA GLU A 52 -7.33 1.23 33.30
C GLU A 52 -8.73 0.79 32.83
N THR A 53 -8.84 0.26 31.61
CA THR A 53 -10.14 -0.07 31.00
C THR A 53 -10.35 -1.57 30.76
N GLY A 54 -9.33 -2.41 30.97
CA GLY A 54 -9.40 -3.85 30.69
C GLY A 54 -9.52 -4.20 29.19
N ASN A 55 -9.58 -3.19 28.32
CA ASN A 55 -9.71 -3.35 26.88
C ASN A 55 -8.39 -3.79 26.25
N ARG A 56 -8.49 -4.70 25.27
CA ARG A 56 -7.37 -5.24 24.50
C ARG A 56 -7.03 -4.25 23.39
N ILE A 57 -5.97 -3.47 23.57
CA ILE A 57 -5.43 -2.55 22.58
C ILE A 57 -4.40 -3.32 21.76
N VAL A 58 -4.66 -3.53 20.47
CA VAL A 58 -3.64 -4.07 19.56
C VAL A 58 -2.68 -2.93 19.23
N LEU A 59 -1.45 -3.01 19.74
CA LEU A 59 -0.41 -2.06 19.31
C LEU A 59 -0.03 -2.43 17.88
N LEU A 60 0.02 -1.44 16.99
CA LEU A 60 0.55 -1.65 15.65
C LEU A 60 2.01 -2.12 15.73
N ALA A 61 2.43 -2.93 14.75
CA ALA A 61 3.84 -3.25 14.59
C ALA A 61 4.66 -1.96 14.44
N ARG A 62 5.80 -1.90 15.13
CA ARG A 62 6.71 -0.75 15.07
C ARG A 62 7.62 -0.83 13.86
N GLU A 63 7.95 -2.05 13.46
CA GLU A 63 8.85 -2.34 12.36
C GLU A 63 8.22 -3.38 11.44
N ASP A 64 8.78 -3.48 10.24
CA ASP A 64 8.44 -4.50 9.27
C ASP A 64 9.68 -5.30 8.89
N SER A 65 9.54 -6.60 8.63
CA SER A 65 10.66 -7.41 8.16
C SER A 65 10.98 -7.10 6.70
N LEU A 66 12.26 -6.87 6.40
CA LEU A 66 12.76 -6.73 5.03
C LEU A 66 12.42 -7.94 4.15
N GLU A 67 12.47 -9.15 4.71
CA GLU A 67 12.10 -10.39 4.01
C GLU A 67 10.62 -10.38 3.58
N ARG A 68 9.69 -10.02 4.48
CA ARG A 68 8.27 -9.83 4.14
C ARG A 68 8.08 -8.74 3.08
N LEU A 69 8.81 -7.64 3.21
CA LEU A 69 8.72 -6.52 2.27
C LEU A 69 9.15 -6.95 0.85
N GLN A 70 10.21 -7.73 0.74
CA GLN A 70 10.69 -8.31 -0.51
C GLN A 70 9.71 -9.34 -1.10
N GLU A 71 9.12 -10.20 -0.26
CA GLU A 71 8.11 -11.18 -0.71
C GLU A 71 6.82 -10.52 -1.20
N GLU A 72 6.35 -9.48 -0.51
CA GLU A 72 5.14 -8.73 -0.88
C GLU A 72 5.37 -7.78 -2.05
N GLY A 73 6.61 -7.57 -2.47
CA GLY A 73 6.98 -6.63 -3.54
C GLY A 73 6.60 -5.19 -3.23
N GLN A 74 6.48 -4.85 -1.95
CA GLN A 74 6.09 -3.50 -1.52
C GLN A 74 7.33 -2.61 -1.44
N GLU A 75 7.41 -1.61 -2.30
CA GLU A 75 8.36 -0.52 -2.14
C GLU A 75 7.83 0.42 -1.04
N GLN A 76 8.43 0.37 0.16
CA GLN A 76 8.08 1.31 1.25
C GLN A 76 8.40 2.77 0.89
N PHE A 77 9.39 2.95 0.03
CA PHE A 77 9.84 4.24 -0.48
C PHE A 77 10.06 4.09 -1.98
N PRO A 78 9.06 4.41 -2.82
CA PRO A 78 9.30 4.49 -4.25
C PRO A 78 10.41 5.52 -4.51
N ASP A 79 11.33 5.22 -5.43
CA ASP A 79 12.45 6.11 -5.82
C ASP A 79 11.99 7.43 -6.47
N ILE A 80 10.69 7.61 -6.59
CA ILE A 80 10.05 8.67 -7.34
C ILE A 80 9.12 9.39 -6.39
N THR A 81 9.09 10.71 -6.59
CA THR A 81 8.13 11.66 -6.09
C THR A 81 8.57 12.38 -4.81
N THR A 82 9.28 13.50 -5.01
CA THR A 82 9.32 14.56 -4.01
C THR A 82 7.90 14.87 -3.52
N LEU A 83 7.73 15.32 -2.27
CA LEU A 83 6.40 15.65 -1.73
C LEU A 83 5.61 16.58 -2.67
N GLU A 84 6.31 17.50 -3.32
CA GLU A 84 5.79 18.44 -4.31
C GLU A 84 5.18 17.71 -5.53
N GLU A 85 5.91 16.77 -6.13
CA GLU A 85 5.39 15.98 -7.24
C GLU A 85 4.16 15.13 -6.85
N LEU A 86 4.06 14.66 -5.59
CA LEU A 86 2.88 13.91 -5.11
C LEU A 86 1.68 14.84 -4.97
N THR A 87 1.91 16.06 -4.49
CA THR A 87 0.85 17.09 -4.39
C THR A 87 0.38 17.52 -5.77
N ASP A 88 1.29 17.64 -6.73
CA ASP A 88 0.98 18.02 -8.11
C ASP A 88 0.10 16.97 -8.79
N VAL A 89 0.46 15.68 -8.69
CA VAL A 89 -0.36 14.59 -9.24
C VAL A 89 -1.75 14.56 -8.61
N ARG A 90 -1.87 14.83 -7.31
CA ARG A 90 -3.17 14.86 -6.62
C ARG A 90 -4.05 16.01 -7.10
N GLU A 91 -3.46 17.19 -7.28
CA GLU A 91 -4.18 18.35 -7.83
C GLU A 91 -4.56 18.13 -9.30
N ASP A 92 -3.67 17.57 -10.12
CA ASP A 92 -3.96 17.21 -11.51
C ASP A 92 -5.14 16.24 -11.61
N ILE A 93 -5.18 15.20 -10.76
CA ILE A 93 -6.31 14.26 -10.68
C ILE A 93 -7.60 14.98 -10.25
N ARG A 94 -7.51 15.92 -9.30
CA ARG A 94 -8.67 16.69 -8.83
C ARG A 94 -9.24 17.56 -9.96
N LEU A 95 -8.38 18.27 -10.68
CA LEU A 95 -8.76 19.09 -11.83
C LEU A 95 -9.35 18.25 -12.96
N LEU A 96 -8.74 17.11 -13.27
CA LEU A 96 -9.27 16.19 -14.29
C LEU A 96 -10.65 15.66 -13.92
N ARG A 97 -10.89 15.31 -12.65
CA ARG A 97 -12.21 14.89 -12.17
C ARG A 97 -13.25 15.99 -12.32
N HIS A 98 -12.89 17.23 -11.99
CA HIS A 98 -13.77 18.38 -12.19
C HIS A 98 -14.11 18.56 -13.68
N ALA A 99 -13.10 18.52 -14.56
CA ALA A 99 -13.30 18.64 -15.99
C ALA A 99 -14.21 17.53 -16.55
N LEU A 100 -14.08 16.29 -16.05
CA LEU A 100 -14.95 15.18 -16.44
C LEU A 100 -16.41 15.35 -16.00
N LEU A 101 -16.67 16.06 -14.89
CA LEU A 101 -18.04 16.36 -14.43
C LEU A 101 -18.73 17.41 -15.29
N GLU A 102 -17.99 18.26 -16.01
CA GLU A 102 -18.54 19.26 -16.93
C GLU A 102 -18.89 18.70 -18.32
N LEU A 103 -18.53 17.44 -18.60
CA LEU A 103 -18.89 16.77 -19.85
C LEU A 103 -20.37 16.38 -19.85
N GLU A 104 -20.97 16.37 -21.04
CA GLU A 104 -22.32 15.79 -21.18
C GLU A 104 -22.26 14.27 -20.96
N GLU A 105 -23.34 13.67 -20.48
CA GLU A 105 -23.40 12.23 -20.17
C GLU A 105 -22.99 11.34 -21.37
N LYS A 106 -23.33 11.75 -22.60
CA LYS A 106 -22.92 11.06 -23.84
C LYS A 106 -21.42 11.16 -24.10
N GLU A 107 -20.82 12.32 -23.79
CA GLU A 107 -19.38 12.57 -23.94
C GLU A 107 -18.60 11.75 -22.90
N LEU A 108 -19.06 11.78 -21.65
CA LEU A 108 -18.47 11.03 -20.55
C LEU A 108 -18.52 9.52 -20.81
N ASN A 109 -19.67 9.00 -21.28
CA ASN A 109 -19.82 7.59 -21.61
C ASN A 109 -18.85 7.12 -22.71
N LEU A 110 -18.56 7.97 -23.69
CA LEU A 110 -17.57 7.67 -24.72
C LEU A 110 -16.16 7.59 -24.11
N ILE A 111 -15.77 8.55 -23.26
CA ILE A 111 -14.46 8.54 -22.59
C ILE A 111 -14.31 7.33 -21.66
N ILE A 112 -15.32 7.02 -20.85
CA ILE A 112 -15.33 5.83 -19.99
C ILE A 112 -15.15 4.56 -20.81
N SER A 113 -15.85 4.45 -21.94
CA SER A 113 -15.79 3.26 -22.79
C SER A 113 -14.42 3.07 -23.43
N LEU A 114 -13.80 4.15 -23.92
CA LEU A 114 -12.50 4.07 -24.59
C LEU A 114 -11.34 3.91 -23.61
N TYR A 115 -11.29 4.72 -22.55
CA TYR A 115 -10.12 4.82 -21.67
C TYR A 115 -10.21 3.98 -20.40
N TYR A 116 -11.40 3.83 -19.80
CA TYR A 116 -11.56 3.05 -18.56
C TYR A 116 -11.91 1.59 -18.82
N LYS A 117 -12.74 1.33 -19.84
CA LYS A 117 -13.15 -0.04 -20.23
C LYS A 117 -12.24 -0.63 -21.31
N GLY A 118 -11.31 0.14 -21.86
CA GLY A 118 -10.34 -0.31 -22.86
C GLY A 118 -10.95 -0.72 -24.21
N LEU A 119 -12.17 -0.26 -24.54
CA LEU A 119 -12.78 -0.59 -25.82
C LEU A 119 -12.11 0.17 -26.96
N SER A 120 -11.86 -0.52 -28.07
CA SER A 120 -11.45 0.13 -29.31
C SER A 120 -12.62 0.92 -29.93
N GLU A 121 -12.30 1.91 -30.76
CA GLU A 121 -13.31 2.67 -31.51
C GLU A 121 -14.17 1.76 -32.41
N ARG A 122 -13.59 0.66 -32.91
CA ARG A 122 -14.29 -0.33 -33.74
C ARG A 122 -15.30 -1.12 -32.92
N GLU A 123 -14.92 -1.59 -31.73
CA GLU A 123 -15.83 -2.31 -30.84
C GLU A 123 -16.94 -1.39 -30.31
N TYR A 124 -16.61 -0.13 -29.99
CA TYR A 124 -17.60 0.86 -29.60
C TYR A 124 -18.57 1.20 -30.75
N SER A 125 -18.07 1.29 -31.98
CA SER A 125 -18.89 1.44 -33.19
C SER A 125 -19.87 0.28 -33.38
N GLN A 126 -19.41 -0.96 -33.23
CA GLN A 126 -20.28 -2.14 -33.31
C GLN A 126 -21.35 -2.17 -32.22
N LYS A 127 -21.03 -1.76 -30.99
CA LYS A 127 -21.98 -1.71 -29.87
C LYS A 127 -23.04 -0.61 -30.02
N THR A 128 -22.66 0.55 -30.56
CA THR A 128 -23.54 1.74 -30.62
C THR A 128 -24.18 1.97 -31.97
N GLY A 129 -23.74 1.27 -33.02
CA GLY A 129 -24.15 1.50 -34.41
C GLY A 129 -23.63 2.81 -35.01
N ILE A 130 -22.80 3.56 -34.28
CA ILE A 130 -22.26 4.84 -34.73
C ILE A 130 -21.02 4.56 -35.60
N PRO A 131 -20.88 5.18 -36.79
CA PRO A 131 -19.69 5.01 -37.63
C PRO A 131 -18.40 5.41 -36.89
N GLN A 132 -17.32 4.64 -37.10
CA GLN A 132 -16.02 4.90 -36.47
C GLN A 132 -15.52 6.33 -36.70
N ARG A 133 -15.70 6.89 -37.89
CA ARG A 133 -15.29 8.29 -38.19
C ARG A 133 -15.96 9.29 -37.25
N THR A 134 -17.27 9.15 -37.03
CA THR A 134 -18.03 10.01 -36.13
C THR A 134 -17.58 9.85 -34.67
N ILE A 135 -17.22 8.63 -34.26
CA ILE A 135 -16.65 8.38 -32.92
C ILE A 135 -15.30 9.09 -32.77
N ASN A 136 -14.44 9.00 -33.77
CA ASN A 136 -13.15 9.65 -33.76
C ASN A 136 -13.29 11.18 -33.71
N ASP A 137 -14.21 11.77 -34.48
CA ASP A 137 -14.49 13.20 -34.45
C ASP A 137 -15.01 13.64 -33.07
N ARG A 138 -15.93 12.87 -32.47
CA ARG A 138 -16.44 13.13 -31.12
C ARG A 138 -15.32 13.04 -30.08
N LYS A 139 -14.47 12.01 -30.14
CA LYS A 139 -13.31 11.85 -29.25
C LYS A 139 -12.41 13.09 -29.30
N HIS A 140 -12.05 13.56 -30.50
CA HIS A 140 -11.22 14.76 -30.65
C HIS A 140 -11.87 16.02 -30.08
N ARG A 141 -13.18 16.22 -30.31
CA ARG A 141 -13.91 17.36 -29.73
C ARG A 141 -13.94 17.31 -28.20
N ILE A 142 -14.17 16.14 -27.63
CA ILE A 142 -14.21 15.95 -26.18
C ILE A 142 -12.84 16.21 -25.57
N LEU A 143 -11.76 15.68 -26.16
CA LEU A 143 -10.40 15.94 -25.70
C LEU A 143 -10.03 17.43 -25.80
N ALA A 144 -10.45 18.11 -26.86
CA ALA A 144 -10.26 19.56 -27.00
C ALA A 144 -11.05 20.36 -25.94
N LYS A 145 -12.26 19.90 -25.59
CA LYS A 145 -13.08 20.49 -24.52
C LYS A 145 -12.43 20.29 -23.15
N LEU A 146 -11.99 19.07 -22.83
CA LEU A 146 -11.25 18.76 -21.60
C LEU A 146 -9.99 19.60 -21.48
N LYS A 147 -9.22 19.74 -22.56
CA LYS A 147 -8.02 20.59 -22.58
C LYS A 147 -8.35 22.04 -22.22
N LYS A 148 -9.40 22.62 -22.82
CA LYS A 148 -9.82 24.00 -22.52
C LYS A 148 -10.25 24.17 -21.05
N ILE A 149 -10.97 23.20 -20.50
CA ILE A 149 -11.39 23.24 -19.09
C ILE A 149 -10.16 23.22 -18.17
N LEU A 150 -9.20 22.33 -18.45
CA LEU A 150 -7.96 22.24 -17.68
C LEU A 150 -7.08 23.50 -17.79
N GLU A 151 -7.00 24.11 -18.98
CA GLU A 151 -6.27 25.38 -19.18
C GLU A 151 -6.93 26.56 -18.43
N ASN A 152 -8.27 26.57 -18.32
CA ASN A 152 -9.00 27.62 -17.59
C ASN A 152 -8.88 27.49 -16.06
N HIS A 153 -8.55 26.31 -15.55
CA HIS A 153 -8.41 26.04 -14.12
C HIS A 153 -6.95 26.11 -13.62
N LYS A 154 -6.00 26.42 -14.52
CA LYS A 154 -4.59 26.58 -14.22
C LYS A 154 -4.25 28.05 -13.97
#